data_AF-A0A7S4KRR9-F1
#
_entry.id   AF-A0A7S4KRR9-F1
#
_cell.length_a   1.000
_cell.length_b   1.000
_cell.length_c   1.000
_cell.angle_alpha   90.00
_cell.angle_beta   90.00
_cell.angle_gamma   90.00
#
_symmetry.space_group_name_H-M   'P 1'
#
loop_
_entity.id
_entity.type
_entity.pdbx_description
1 polymer ?
#
loop_
_entity_poly.entity_id
_entity_poly.type
_entity_poly.pdbx_seq_one_letter_code
_entity_poly.pdbx_strand_id
1 'polypeptide(L)'
;FPSQDLLIQRAKENKQKQGNGFSLHSQNWGTGGWVFFLSLWTLWLCIVPLQMKFVSVIAGMGFGVIEWAYTTLKEGMGRTTLSQLWILILYWPLVVAPLLFLLASLDPFFVGLEGGRDESGVCKICNEELKDPTFCKGSELEDQLLPWGDLLFPFSLFRVFFFPVVIWVLEAVEGHTLILLYGFNPAWCYDDDDSFWRCNCQLSHFHNWLFLGTMFEVLVFHFPMLGQQLPVCQCG
;
A
#
# COMPACT_ATOMS: atom_id res chain seq x y z
N PHE A 1 -11.90 0.85 30.47
CA PHE A 1 -11.52 0.04 29.29
C PHE A 1 -11.42 -1.41 29.72
N PRO A 2 -11.89 -2.39 28.91
CA PRO A 2 -11.75 -3.81 29.22
C PRO A 2 -10.26 -4.21 29.34
N SER A 3 -9.93 -5.20 30.18
CA SER A 3 -8.58 -5.77 30.27
C SER A 3 -8.19 -6.51 28.99
N GLN A 4 -6.89 -6.64 28.74
CA GLN A 4 -6.36 -7.36 27.56
C GLN A 4 -6.85 -8.82 27.53
N ASP A 5 -6.86 -9.50 28.68
CA ASP A 5 -7.36 -10.88 28.79
C ASP A 5 -8.84 -11.00 28.38
N LEU A 6 -9.67 -10.02 28.76
CA LEU A 6 -11.08 -10.01 28.40
C LEU A 6 -11.28 -9.78 26.89
N LEU A 7 -10.43 -8.96 26.27
CA LEU A 7 -10.43 -8.75 24.83
C LEU A 7 -10.02 -10.02 24.08
N ILE A 8 -8.97 -10.71 24.55
CA ILE A 8 -8.50 -11.98 23.98
C ILE A 8 -9.58 -13.06 24.13
N GLN A 9 -10.19 -13.19 25.32
CA GLN A 9 -11.25 -14.18 25.56
C GLN A 9 -12.44 -13.95 24.64
N ARG A 10 -12.92 -12.69 24.51
CA ARG A 10 -14.00 -12.35 23.58
C ARG A 10 -13.63 -12.61 22.12
N ALA A 11 -12.39 -12.35 21.74
CA ALA A 11 -11.91 -12.66 20.39
C ALA A 11 -11.92 -14.17 20.13
N LYS A 12 -11.52 -15.01 21.11
CA LYS A 12 -11.57 -16.48 21.02
C LYS A 12 -13.01 -16.99 20.93
N GLU A 13 -13.90 -16.50 21.80
CA GLU A 13 -15.33 -16.85 21.76
C GLU A 13 -15.98 -16.44 20.43
N ASN A 14 -15.62 -15.26 19.91
CA ASN A 14 -16.14 -14.79 18.63
C ASN A 14 -15.55 -15.56 17.44
N LYS A 15 -14.25 -15.92 17.45
CA LYS A 15 -13.65 -16.81 16.45
C LYS A 15 -14.37 -18.16 16.40
N GLN A 16 -14.73 -18.71 17.56
CA GLN A 16 -15.48 -19.95 17.65
C GLN A 16 -16.91 -19.81 17.11
N LYS A 17 -17.54 -18.63 17.28
CA LYS A 17 -18.85 -18.30 16.70
C LYS A 17 -18.80 -17.91 15.22
N GLN A 18 -17.64 -17.49 14.71
CA GLN A 18 -17.41 -16.99 13.35
C GLN A 18 -17.38 -18.09 12.26
N GLY A 19 -17.80 -19.32 12.57
CA GLY A 19 -18.03 -20.36 11.56
C GLY A 19 -18.92 -19.94 10.38
N ASN A 20 -19.64 -18.81 10.52
CA ASN A 20 -20.42 -18.16 9.47
C ASN A 20 -20.00 -16.70 9.23
N GLY A 21 -18.80 -16.48 8.68
CA GLY A 21 -18.47 -15.41 7.71
C GLY A 21 -18.68 -13.91 8.06
N PHE A 22 -17.87 -13.06 7.44
CA PHE A 22 -17.95 -11.59 7.47
C PHE A 22 -19.36 -11.00 7.19
N SER A 23 -20.23 -11.74 6.48
CA SER A 23 -21.58 -11.27 6.14
C SER A 23 -22.45 -10.97 7.36
N LEU A 24 -22.23 -11.64 8.49
CA LEU A 24 -23.00 -11.39 9.70
C LEU A 24 -22.59 -10.07 10.39
N HIS A 25 -21.35 -9.62 10.17
CA HIS A 25 -20.81 -8.41 10.81
C HIS A 25 -21.07 -7.16 9.97
N SER A 26 -20.95 -7.22 8.65
CA SER A 26 -21.29 -6.06 7.79
C SER A 26 -22.76 -5.67 7.89
N GLN A 27 -23.65 -6.62 8.21
CA GLN A 27 -25.07 -6.33 8.51
C GLN A 27 -25.27 -5.47 9.77
N ASN A 28 -24.30 -5.44 10.69
CA ASN A 28 -24.37 -4.65 11.92
C ASN A 28 -23.76 -3.26 11.77
N TRP A 29 -23.31 -2.87 10.57
CA TRP A 29 -22.89 -1.49 10.35
C TRP A 29 -24.11 -0.58 10.46
N GLY A 30 -24.16 0.18 11.55
CA GLY A 30 -25.09 1.29 11.65
C GLY A 30 -24.85 2.27 10.49
N THR A 31 -25.86 3.08 10.16
CA THR A 31 -25.81 4.03 9.05
C THR A 31 -24.55 4.91 9.08
N GLY A 32 -24.08 5.31 10.27
CA GLY A 32 -22.85 6.10 10.42
C GLY A 32 -21.58 5.39 9.94
N GLY A 33 -21.46 4.07 10.15
CA GLY A 33 -20.31 3.30 9.68
C GLY A 33 -20.25 3.21 8.16
N TRP A 34 -21.40 2.96 7.51
CA TRP A 34 -21.50 2.99 6.05
C TRP A 34 -21.20 4.37 5.48
N VAL A 35 -21.72 5.44 6.07
CA VAL A 35 -21.45 6.82 5.63
C VAL A 35 -19.96 7.13 5.73
N PHE A 36 -19.32 6.79 6.86
CA PHE A 36 -17.88 6.98 7.03
C PHE A 36 -17.07 6.20 5.99
N PHE A 37 -17.35 4.91 5.82
CA PHE A 37 -16.65 4.07 4.85
C PHE A 37 -16.81 4.59 3.41
N LEU A 38 -18.03 4.94 2.99
CA LEU A 38 -18.30 5.49 1.67
C LEU A 38 -17.63 6.86 1.47
N SER A 39 -17.50 7.66 2.52
CA SER A 39 -16.78 8.95 2.44
C SER A 39 -15.29 8.76 2.17
N LEU A 40 -14.64 7.80 2.82
CA LEU A 40 -13.22 7.47 2.57
C LEU A 40 -13.02 6.96 1.14
N TRP A 41 -13.94 6.12 0.67
CA TRP A 41 -13.96 5.63 -0.71
C TRP A 41 -14.11 6.73 -1.75
N THR A 42 -15.05 7.64 -1.51
CA THR A 42 -15.29 8.78 -2.39
C THR A 42 -14.04 9.65 -2.44
N LEU A 43 -13.43 9.93 -1.28
CA LEU A 43 -12.21 10.70 -1.18
C LEU A 43 -11.06 10.05 -1.97
N TRP A 44 -10.84 8.74 -1.80
CA TRP A 44 -9.83 8.00 -2.55
C TRP A 44 -10.10 8.01 -4.05
N LEU A 45 -11.36 7.80 -4.46
CA LEU A 45 -11.76 7.84 -5.87
C LEU A 45 -11.48 9.22 -6.49
N CYS A 46 -11.64 10.30 -5.73
CA CYS A 46 -11.40 11.66 -6.18
C CYS A 46 -9.91 12.04 -6.23
N ILE A 47 -9.10 11.60 -5.27
CA ILE A 47 -7.71 12.04 -5.13
C ILE A 47 -6.74 11.18 -5.94
N VAL A 48 -6.96 9.87 -6.00
CA VAL A 48 -5.94 8.94 -6.53
C VAL A 48 -6.05 8.80 -8.06
N PRO A 49 -4.94 8.93 -8.82
CA PRO A 49 -4.95 8.72 -10.27
C PRO A 49 -5.44 7.33 -10.68
N LEU A 50 -6.12 7.23 -11.84
CA LEU A 50 -6.75 5.99 -12.31
C LEU A 50 -5.78 4.80 -12.36
N GLN A 51 -4.54 5.02 -12.80
CA GLN A 51 -3.50 4.00 -12.88
C GLN A 51 -3.23 3.40 -11.50
N MET A 52 -2.98 4.25 -10.50
CA MET A 52 -2.72 3.84 -9.11
C MET A 52 -3.92 3.11 -8.49
N LYS A 53 -5.14 3.40 -8.95
CA LYS A 53 -6.32 2.64 -8.55
C LYS A 53 -6.24 1.18 -8.99
N PHE A 54 -5.89 0.93 -10.25
CA PHE A 54 -5.69 -0.43 -10.76
C PHE A 54 -4.53 -1.15 -10.06
N VAL A 55 -3.40 -0.47 -9.86
CA VAL A 55 -2.26 -1.04 -9.12
C VAL A 55 -2.69 -1.48 -7.72
N SER A 56 -3.42 -0.62 -7.00
CA SER A 56 -3.86 -0.91 -5.64
C SER A 56 -4.79 -2.13 -5.58
N VAL A 57 -5.73 -2.26 -6.53
CA VAL A 57 -6.64 -3.42 -6.59
C VAL A 57 -5.85 -4.71 -6.91
N ILE A 58 -4.97 -4.68 -7.92
CA ILE A 58 -4.16 -5.84 -8.29
C ILE A 58 -3.24 -6.25 -7.13
N ALA A 59 -2.62 -5.28 -6.45
CA ALA A 59 -1.77 -5.53 -5.29
C ALA A 59 -2.56 -6.15 -4.13
N GLY A 60 -3.76 -5.63 -3.82
CA GLY A 60 -4.63 -6.21 -2.80
C GLY A 60 -5.08 -7.63 -3.12
N MET A 61 -5.39 -7.92 -4.40
CA MET A 61 -5.68 -9.28 -4.86
C MET A 61 -4.47 -10.21 -4.73
N GLY A 62 -3.30 -9.75 -5.17
CA GLY A 62 -2.05 -10.49 -5.08
C GLY A 62 -1.69 -10.82 -3.64
N PHE A 63 -1.85 -9.85 -2.73
CA PHE A 63 -1.67 -10.05 -1.29
C PHE A 63 -2.59 -11.16 -0.76
N GLY A 64 -3.89 -11.10 -1.07
CA GLY A 64 -4.84 -12.13 -0.62
C GLY A 64 -4.50 -13.54 -1.13
N VAL A 65 -4.00 -13.66 -2.36
CA VAL A 65 -3.53 -14.95 -2.91
C VAL A 65 -2.27 -15.44 -2.20
N ILE A 66 -1.30 -14.56 -1.96
CA ILE A 66 -0.06 -14.91 -1.26
C ILE A 66 -0.36 -15.35 0.18
N GLU A 67 -1.19 -14.60 0.90
CA GLU A 67 -1.61 -14.95 2.26
C GLU A 67 -2.35 -16.29 2.29
N TRP A 68 -3.28 -16.50 1.36
CA TRP A 68 -4.00 -17.75 1.22
C TRP A 68 -3.03 -18.93 0.98
N ALA A 69 -2.07 -18.77 0.07
CA ALA A 69 -1.10 -19.80 -0.24
C ALA A 69 -0.18 -20.08 0.96
N TYR A 70 0.32 -19.04 1.63
CA TYR A 70 1.17 -19.16 2.80
C TYR A 70 0.45 -19.91 3.95
N THR A 71 -0.78 -19.51 4.27
CA THR A 71 -1.57 -20.15 5.33
C THR A 71 -1.94 -21.58 4.97
N THR A 72 -2.25 -21.86 3.70
CA THR A 72 -2.47 -23.22 3.22
C THR A 72 -1.23 -24.10 3.40
N LEU A 73 -0.05 -23.59 3.05
CA LEU A 73 1.21 -24.34 3.18
C LEU A 73 1.61 -24.57 4.64
N LYS A 74 1.44 -23.57 5.50
CA LYS A 74 1.87 -23.62 6.90
C LYS A 74 0.90 -24.40 7.79
N GLU A 75 -0.40 -24.27 7.55
CA GLU A 75 -1.44 -24.74 8.47
C GLU A 75 -2.34 -25.83 7.85
N GLY A 76 -2.13 -26.14 6.57
CA GLY A 76 -2.97 -27.08 5.82
C GLY A 76 -4.33 -26.52 5.39
N MET A 77 -4.65 -25.28 5.74
CA MET A 77 -5.90 -24.61 5.38
C MET A 77 -5.67 -23.14 5.05
N GLY A 78 -6.16 -22.69 3.90
CA GLY A 78 -6.10 -21.29 3.51
C GLY A 78 -7.06 -20.45 4.34
N ARG A 79 -6.52 -19.47 5.06
CA ARG A 79 -7.31 -18.61 5.95
C ARG A 79 -8.08 -17.52 5.21
N THR A 80 -7.54 -17.02 4.09
CA THR A 80 -8.15 -15.91 3.34
C THR A 80 -9.42 -16.40 2.63
N THR A 81 -10.57 -16.11 3.25
CA THR A 81 -11.90 -16.34 2.67
C THR A 81 -12.18 -15.35 1.54
N LEU A 82 -13.16 -15.66 0.68
CA LEU A 82 -13.63 -14.72 -0.35
C LEU A 82 -14.08 -13.38 0.26
N SER A 83 -14.67 -13.40 1.45
CA SER A 83 -15.06 -12.17 2.13
C SER A 83 -13.86 -11.34 2.57
N GLN A 84 -12.82 -11.97 3.11
CA GLN A 84 -11.57 -11.29 3.45
C GLN A 84 -10.87 -10.74 2.20
N LEU A 85 -10.89 -11.48 1.09
CA LEU A 85 -10.38 -10.99 -0.18
C LEU A 85 -11.13 -9.73 -0.63
N TRP A 86 -12.45 -9.68 -0.51
CA TRP A 86 -13.22 -8.46 -0.82
C TRP A 86 -12.87 -7.30 0.10
N ILE A 87 -12.68 -7.55 1.40
CA ILE A 87 -12.22 -6.50 2.34
C ILE A 87 -10.86 -5.98 1.91
N LEU A 88 -9.92 -6.87 1.59
CA LEU A 88 -8.59 -6.48 1.10
C LEU A 88 -8.70 -5.63 -0.16
N ILE A 89 -9.43 -6.08 -1.19
CA ILE A 89 -9.67 -5.28 -2.40
C ILE A 89 -10.26 -3.92 -2.07
N LEU A 90 -11.16 -3.86 -1.07
CA LEU A 90 -11.86 -2.64 -0.75
C LEU A 90 -11.07 -1.67 0.16
N TYR A 91 -10.21 -2.21 1.00
CA TYR A 91 -9.53 -1.46 2.05
C TYR A 91 -8.11 -1.10 1.65
N TRP A 92 -7.43 -2.00 0.94
CA TRP A 92 -6.07 -1.80 0.44
C TRP A 92 -5.88 -0.47 -0.29
N PRO A 93 -6.80 -0.04 -1.16
CA PRO A 93 -6.62 1.23 -1.84
C PRO A 93 -6.69 2.44 -0.90
N LEU A 94 -7.49 2.38 0.17
CA LEU A 94 -7.64 3.49 1.12
C LEU A 94 -6.39 3.73 1.97
N VAL A 95 -5.60 2.68 2.23
CA VAL A 95 -4.46 2.79 3.15
C VAL A 95 -3.12 2.62 2.46
N VAL A 96 -3.04 1.70 1.50
CA VAL A 96 -1.79 1.45 0.79
C VAL A 96 -1.57 2.49 -0.31
N ALA A 97 -2.61 3.01 -0.98
CA ALA A 97 -2.39 4.03 -2.01
C ALA A 97 -1.79 5.35 -1.47
N PRO A 98 -2.30 5.96 -0.37
CA PRO A 98 -1.68 7.16 0.21
C PRO A 98 -0.26 6.91 0.68
N LEU A 99 0.02 5.70 1.14
CA LEU A 99 1.34 5.33 1.59
C LEU A 99 2.30 5.08 0.43
N LEU A 100 1.86 4.41 -0.63
CA LEU A 100 2.64 4.28 -1.86
C LEU A 100 2.89 5.64 -2.49
N PHE A 101 1.92 6.54 -2.42
CA PHE A 101 2.10 7.92 -2.80
C PHE A 101 3.17 8.60 -1.92
N LEU A 102 3.13 8.40 -0.60
CA LEU A 102 4.17 8.91 0.31
C LEU A 102 5.55 8.33 -0.05
N LEU A 103 5.67 7.01 -0.22
CA LEU A 103 6.93 6.35 -0.57
C LEU A 103 7.44 6.78 -1.96
N ALA A 104 6.55 6.96 -2.92
CA ALA A 104 6.89 7.49 -4.25
C ALA A 104 7.29 8.97 -4.18
N SER A 105 6.67 9.77 -3.31
CA SER A 105 7.04 11.17 -3.10
C SER A 105 8.39 11.36 -2.41
N LEU A 106 8.87 10.31 -1.72
CA LEU A 106 10.22 10.26 -1.17
C LEU A 106 11.27 9.81 -2.20
N ASP A 107 10.84 9.34 -3.38
CA ASP A 107 11.76 8.92 -4.43
C ASP A 107 12.25 10.16 -5.21
N PRO A 108 13.55 10.49 -5.16
CA PRO A 108 14.09 11.63 -5.89
C PRO A 108 13.89 11.52 -7.42
N PHE A 109 13.62 10.32 -7.95
CA PHE A 109 13.32 10.12 -9.37
C PHE A 109 12.03 10.82 -9.82
N PHE A 110 11.03 10.95 -8.92
CA PHE A 110 9.81 11.72 -9.21
C PHE A 110 10.03 13.24 -9.12
N VAL A 111 11.06 13.66 -8.39
CA VAL A 111 11.40 15.08 -8.19
C VAL A 111 12.39 15.58 -9.27
N GLY A 112 13.14 14.67 -9.90
CA GLY A 112 14.25 15.01 -10.80
C GLY A 112 14.01 14.85 -12.31
N LEU A 113 12.85 14.38 -12.77
CA LEU A 113 12.51 14.33 -14.20
C LEU A 113 12.03 15.70 -14.73
N GLU A 114 12.80 16.77 -14.45
CA GLU A 114 12.69 18.00 -15.21
C GLU A 114 13.62 17.87 -16.43
N GLY A 115 13.03 17.88 -17.63
CA GLY A 115 13.73 17.59 -18.88
C GLY A 115 14.96 18.48 -19.10
N GLY A 116 16.14 17.86 -19.05
CA GLY A 116 17.39 18.49 -19.47
C GLY A 116 17.41 18.75 -20.98
N ARG A 117 17.96 19.91 -21.37
CA ARG A 117 18.27 20.26 -22.77
C ARG A 117 19.61 19.64 -23.15
N ASP A 118 19.77 19.26 -24.42
CA ASP A 118 21.13 19.16 -24.97
C ASP A 118 21.66 20.54 -25.36
N GLU A 119 22.96 20.63 -25.63
CA GLU A 119 23.64 21.87 -26.04
C GLU A 119 23.07 22.47 -27.34
N SER A 120 22.35 21.68 -28.14
CA SER A 120 21.67 22.11 -29.36
C SER A 120 20.28 22.73 -29.13
N GLY A 121 19.80 22.77 -27.88
CA GLY A 121 18.46 23.27 -27.57
C GLY A 121 17.34 22.31 -27.97
N VAL A 122 17.68 21.06 -28.30
CA VAL A 122 16.76 20.00 -28.62
C VAL A 122 16.41 19.25 -27.33
N CYS A 123 15.15 18.88 -27.18
CA CYS A 123 14.75 18.06 -26.04
C CYS A 123 15.30 16.65 -26.23
N LYS A 124 16.15 16.17 -25.29
CA LYS A 124 16.75 14.81 -25.34
C LYS A 124 15.72 13.68 -25.39
N ILE A 125 14.48 13.93 -24.97
CA ILE A 125 13.41 12.92 -24.92
C ILE A 125 12.67 12.81 -26.26
N CYS A 126 12.34 13.92 -26.92
CA CYS A 126 11.55 13.90 -28.17
C CYS A 126 12.36 14.19 -29.44
N ASN A 127 13.62 14.64 -29.30
CA ASN A 127 14.48 15.03 -30.41
C ASN A 127 13.88 16.11 -31.34
N GLU A 128 12.99 16.97 -30.81
CA GLU A 128 12.44 18.13 -31.51
C GLU A 128 12.97 19.44 -30.91
N GLU A 129 13.14 20.46 -31.75
CA GLU A 129 13.44 21.82 -31.33
C GLU A 129 12.26 22.41 -30.55
N LEU A 130 12.51 22.83 -29.30
CA LEU A 130 11.51 23.48 -28.48
C LEU A 130 11.18 24.87 -29.05
N LYS A 131 9.93 25.08 -29.48
CA LYS A 131 9.45 26.38 -30.00
C LYS A 131 9.46 27.52 -28.97
N ASP A 132 9.54 27.21 -27.67
CA ASP A 132 9.63 28.22 -26.61
C ASP A 132 10.76 27.89 -25.60
N PRO A 133 11.89 28.62 -25.63
CA PRO A 133 13.03 28.37 -24.75
C PRO A 133 12.81 28.84 -23.30
N THR A 134 11.69 29.52 -23.00
CA THR A 134 11.43 30.04 -21.65
C THR A 134 10.92 28.99 -20.66
N PHE A 135 10.49 27.82 -21.14
CA PHE A 135 9.88 26.79 -20.29
C PHE A 135 10.87 25.79 -19.64
N CYS A 136 12.16 25.84 -19.99
CA CYS A 136 13.16 24.88 -19.49
C CYS A 136 14.35 25.57 -18.82
N LYS A 137 14.14 26.27 -17.70
CA LYS A 137 15.23 26.73 -16.82
C LYS A 137 15.71 25.57 -15.94
N GLY A 138 16.54 24.68 -16.50
CA GLY A 138 17.19 23.58 -15.77
C GLY A 138 18.63 23.28 -16.20
N SER A 139 19.24 24.12 -17.04
CA SER A 139 20.49 23.81 -17.77
C SER A 139 21.80 23.99 -16.99
N GLU A 140 21.78 24.11 -15.67
CA GLU A 140 23.01 24.10 -14.85
C GLU A 140 23.13 22.86 -13.96
N LEU A 141 22.20 21.89 -14.07
CA LEU A 141 22.17 20.71 -13.23
C LEU A 141 22.67 19.41 -13.91
N GLU A 142 23.16 19.47 -15.15
CA GLU A 142 23.61 18.26 -15.87
C GLU A 142 24.97 17.73 -15.41
N ASP A 143 25.89 18.60 -14.97
CA ASP A 143 27.22 18.18 -14.48
C ASP A 143 27.23 17.71 -13.02
N GLN A 144 26.07 17.68 -12.36
CA GLN A 144 25.89 17.13 -11.02
C GLN A 144 24.93 15.93 -10.98
N LEU A 145 24.64 15.29 -12.12
CA LEU A 145 24.07 13.95 -12.11
C LEU A 145 25.12 12.97 -11.57
N LEU A 146 25.18 12.88 -10.23
CA LEU A 146 25.64 11.70 -9.52
C LEU A 146 25.07 10.45 -10.23
N PRO A 147 25.80 9.33 -10.26
CA PRO A 147 25.29 8.08 -10.83
C PRO A 147 24.05 7.65 -10.05
N TRP A 148 22.87 8.05 -10.51
CA TRP A 148 21.61 7.82 -9.82
C TRP A 148 21.34 6.32 -9.61
N GLY A 149 21.96 5.45 -10.42
CA GLY A 149 21.97 4.01 -10.18
C GLY A 149 22.47 3.62 -8.78
N ASP A 150 23.47 4.32 -8.25
CA ASP A 150 24.04 4.06 -6.92
C ASP A 150 23.15 4.57 -5.78
N LEU A 151 22.27 5.54 -6.05
CA LEU A 151 21.27 6.06 -5.12
C LEU A 151 19.94 5.29 -5.18
N LEU A 152 19.56 4.73 -6.32
CA LEU A 152 18.34 3.94 -6.46
C LEU A 152 18.36 2.68 -5.58
N PHE A 153 19.52 2.02 -5.48
CA PHE A 153 19.66 0.83 -4.66
C PHE A 153 19.37 1.05 -3.16
N PRO A 154 19.94 2.07 -2.46
CA PRO A 154 19.61 2.33 -1.07
C PRO A 154 18.14 2.75 -0.87
N PHE A 155 17.51 3.41 -1.85
CA PHE A 155 16.06 3.73 -1.78
C PHE A 155 15.19 2.47 -1.91
N SER A 156 15.51 1.55 -2.81
CA SER A 156 14.82 0.25 -2.90
C SER A 156 14.94 -0.54 -1.61
N LEU A 157 16.14 -0.63 -1.04
CA LEU A 157 16.33 -1.28 0.26
C LEU A 157 15.54 -0.58 1.36
N PHE A 158 15.58 0.75 1.42
CA PHE A 158 14.80 1.52 2.39
C PHE A 158 13.31 1.20 2.30
N ARG A 159 12.72 1.18 1.09
CA ARG A 159 11.30 0.82 0.90
C ARG A 159 10.99 -0.59 1.41
N VAL A 160 11.84 -1.56 1.09
CA VAL A 160 11.68 -2.95 1.56
C VAL A 160 11.77 -3.04 3.08
N PHE A 161 12.76 -2.40 3.71
CA PHE A 161 12.94 -2.41 5.17
C PHE A 161 11.90 -1.58 5.93
N PHE A 162 11.31 -0.57 5.29
CA PHE A 162 10.24 0.25 5.88
C PHE A 162 8.85 -0.38 5.69
N PHE A 163 8.71 -1.32 4.76
CA PHE A 163 7.45 -2.03 4.48
C PHE A 163 6.80 -2.69 5.72
N PRO A 164 7.53 -3.30 6.67
CA PRO A 164 6.94 -3.83 7.89
C PRO A 164 6.30 -2.74 8.78
N VAL A 165 6.95 -1.58 8.92
CA VAL A 165 6.42 -0.44 9.70
C VAL A 165 5.10 0.03 9.10
N VAL A 166 5.08 0.11 7.78
CA VAL A 166 3.92 0.40 6.96
C VAL A 166 2.75 -0.55 7.23
N ILE A 167 3.00 -1.86 7.22
CA ILE A 167 1.96 -2.86 7.46
C ILE A 167 1.47 -2.81 8.90
N TRP A 168 2.34 -2.59 9.88
CA TRP A 168 1.89 -2.43 11.27
C TRP A 168 1.02 -1.18 11.45
N VAL A 169 1.37 -0.05 10.84
CA VAL A 169 0.52 1.16 10.88
C VAL A 169 -0.84 0.86 10.26
N LEU A 170 -0.88 0.18 9.12
CA LEU A 170 -2.09 -0.29 8.45
C LEU A 170 -2.95 -1.15 9.39
N GLU A 171 -2.37 -2.21 9.96
CA GLU A 171 -3.04 -3.13 10.89
C GLU A 171 -3.56 -2.41 12.13
N ALA A 172 -2.82 -1.41 12.64
CA ALA A 172 -3.23 -0.61 13.78
C ALA A 172 -4.45 0.25 13.46
N VAL A 173 -4.40 0.98 12.35
CA VAL A 173 -5.50 1.84 11.90
C VAL A 173 -6.73 1.00 11.61
N GLU A 174 -6.54 -0.14 10.95
CA GLU A 174 -7.64 -1.08 10.66
C GLU A 174 -8.25 -1.61 11.94
N GLY A 175 -7.45 -2.19 12.83
CA GLY A 175 -7.93 -2.75 14.08
C GLY A 175 -8.64 -1.72 14.96
N HIS A 176 -8.15 -0.48 15.03
CA HIS A 176 -8.83 0.59 15.77
C HIS A 176 -10.11 1.06 15.09
N THR A 177 -10.15 1.11 13.75
CA THR A 177 -11.36 1.43 12.99
C THR A 177 -12.43 0.36 13.24
N LEU A 178 -12.05 -0.91 13.21
CA LEU A 178 -12.96 -2.01 13.52
C LEU A 178 -13.44 -1.94 14.98
N ILE A 179 -12.55 -1.70 15.95
CA ILE A 179 -12.94 -1.52 17.35
C ILE A 179 -13.90 -0.34 17.52
N LEU A 180 -13.69 0.77 16.81
CA LEU A 180 -14.58 1.93 16.85
C LEU A 180 -15.98 1.59 16.29
N LEU A 181 -16.03 0.85 15.18
CA LEU A 181 -17.28 0.51 14.49
C LEU A 181 -18.06 -0.63 15.17
N TYR A 182 -17.38 -1.65 15.67
CA TYR A 182 -17.99 -2.88 16.20
C TYR A 182 -17.85 -3.04 17.71
N GLY A 183 -17.03 -2.24 18.37
CA GLY A 183 -16.65 -2.41 19.77
C GLY A 183 -15.56 -3.46 20.01
N PHE A 184 -15.11 -4.18 18.97
CA PHE A 184 -14.00 -5.16 19.01
C PHE A 184 -13.36 -5.32 17.62
N ASN A 185 -12.19 -5.94 17.53
CA ASN A 185 -11.57 -6.29 16.25
C ASN A 185 -12.00 -7.72 15.83
N PRO A 186 -12.86 -7.89 14.80
CA PRO A 186 -13.29 -9.18 14.32
C PRO A 186 -12.30 -9.86 13.38
N ALA A 187 -11.32 -9.13 12.85
CA ALA A 187 -10.48 -9.59 11.75
C ALA A 187 -9.28 -10.39 12.28
N TRP A 188 -8.53 -9.83 13.23
CA TRP A 188 -7.44 -10.53 13.90
C TRP A 188 -7.16 -9.98 15.29
N CYS A 189 -6.68 -10.88 16.14
CA CYS A 189 -6.22 -10.62 17.49
C CYS A 189 -5.14 -11.68 17.73
N TYR A 190 -3.88 -11.27 17.62
CA TYR A 190 -2.72 -12.12 17.89
C TYR A 190 -2.59 -12.34 19.39
N ASP A 191 -2.55 -13.60 19.84
CA ASP A 191 -2.48 -13.95 21.26
C ASP A 191 -1.06 -14.30 21.74
N ASP A 192 -0.06 -14.08 20.90
CA ASP A 192 1.35 -14.26 21.22
C ASP A 192 1.93 -13.10 22.06
N ASP A 193 3.02 -13.39 22.77
CA ASP A 193 3.71 -12.45 23.67
C ASP A 193 4.29 -11.21 22.96
N ASP A 194 4.51 -11.30 21.65
CA ASP A 194 5.06 -10.24 20.81
C ASP A 194 3.97 -9.44 20.07
N SER A 195 2.72 -9.65 20.45
CA SER A 195 1.58 -8.87 19.95
C SER A 195 1.51 -7.49 20.62
N PHE A 196 1.17 -6.46 19.85
CA PHE A 196 1.05 -5.10 20.35
C PHE A 196 -0.16 -4.36 19.76
N TRP A 197 -0.43 -3.16 20.30
CA TRP A 197 -1.56 -2.31 19.92
C TRP A 197 -2.92 -3.04 20.00
N ARG A 198 -3.18 -3.66 21.16
CA ARG A 198 -4.39 -4.47 21.42
C ARG A 198 -4.50 -5.67 20.48
N CYS A 199 -3.39 -6.39 20.32
CA CYS A 199 -3.29 -7.62 19.54
C CYS A 199 -3.53 -7.43 18.03
N ASN A 200 -3.48 -6.18 17.54
CA ASN A 200 -3.67 -5.88 16.12
C ASN A 200 -2.42 -6.15 15.29
N CYS A 201 -1.25 -6.05 15.90
CA CYS A 201 0.04 -6.22 15.22
C CYS A 201 0.88 -7.28 15.93
N GLN A 202 1.70 -7.99 15.15
CA GLN A 202 2.63 -8.99 15.66
C GLN A 202 4.04 -8.73 15.12
N LEU A 203 5.03 -8.62 16.02
CA LEU A 203 6.39 -8.26 15.64
C LEU A 203 7.11 -9.38 14.88
N SER A 204 6.88 -10.64 15.25
CA SER A 204 7.49 -11.80 14.62
C SER A 204 7.11 -11.95 13.16
N HIS A 205 6.00 -11.35 12.71
CA HIS A 205 5.63 -11.30 11.28
C HIS A 205 6.53 -10.40 10.43
N PHE A 206 7.48 -9.68 11.02
CA PHE A 206 8.42 -8.81 10.32
C PHE A 206 9.08 -9.46 9.08
N HIS A 207 9.47 -10.73 9.16
CA HIS A 207 10.10 -11.44 8.03
C HIS A 207 9.12 -11.68 6.87
N ASN A 208 7.86 -11.96 7.16
CA ASN A 208 6.80 -12.08 6.14
C ASN A 208 6.60 -10.73 5.43
N TRP A 209 6.65 -9.64 6.19
CA TRP A 209 6.51 -8.29 5.66
C TRP A 209 7.70 -7.85 4.84
N LEU A 210 8.93 -8.21 5.22
CA LEU A 210 10.12 -7.97 4.37
C LEU A 210 10.03 -8.75 3.05
N PHE A 211 9.62 -10.00 3.10
CA PHE A 211 9.44 -10.81 1.90
C PHE A 211 8.41 -10.17 0.96
N LEU A 212 7.26 -9.77 1.51
CA LEU A 212 6.21 -9.11 0.74
C LEU A 212 6.66 -7.74 0.19
N GLY A 213 7.37 -6.94 0.98
CA GLY A 213 7.95 -5.68 0.53
C GLY A 213 8.94 -5.86 -0.62
N THR A 214 9.75 -6.93 -0.58
CA THR A 214 10.65 -7.31 -1.67
C THR A 214 9.87 -7.68 -2.93
N MET A 215 8.82 -8.50 -2.80
CA MET A 215 7.97 -8.83 -3.95
C MET A 215 7.30 -7.59 -4.53
N PHE A 216 6.83 -6.69 -3.68
CA PHE A 216 6.23 -5.43 -4.10
C PHE A 216 7.24 -4.56 -4.86
N GLU A 217 8.47 -4.42 -4.34
CA GLU A 217 9.54 -3.67 -4.98
C GLU A 217 9.87 -4.20 -6.39
N VAL A 218 9.91 -5.51 -6.53
CA VAL A 218 10.14 -6.17 -7.83
C VAL A 218 8.94 -5.95 -8.77
N LEU A 219 7.73 -6.24 -8.31
CA LEU A 219 6.53 -6.23 -9.16
C LEU A 219 6.11 -4.81 -9.59
N VAL A 220 6.31 -3.80 -8.73
CA VAL A 220 5.83 -2.44 -8.99
C VAL A 220 6.91 -1.55 -9.57
N PHE A 221 8.14 -1.61 -9.05
CA PHE A 221 9.21 -0.69 -9.47
C PHE A 221 10.14 -1.30 -10.53
N HIS A 222 10.31 -2.62 -10.58
CA HIS A 222 11.20 -3.26 -11.55
C HIS A 222 10.49 -3.85 -12.77
N PHE A 223 9.20 -4.20 -12.67
CA PHE A 223 8.40 -4.58 -13.82
C PHE A 223 7.59 -3.37 -14.31
N PRO A 224 7.96 -2.72 -15.43
CA PRO A 224 7.23 -1.58 -15.99
C PRO A 224 5.91 -2.00 -16.66
N MET A 225 5.23 -3.03 -16.14
CA MET A 225 3.94 -3.50 -16.66
C MET A 225 2.82 -2.47 -16.52
N LEU A 226 3.00 -1.49 -15.65
CA LEU A 226 2.10 -0.36 -15.49
C LEU A 226 2.79 0.87 -16.05
N GLY A 227 2.74 0.98 -17.38
CA GLY A 227 3.44 1.98 -18.17
C GLY A 227 3.57 3.31 -17.44
N GLN A 228 4.78 3.60 -16.97
CA GLN A 228 5.24 4.96 -16.87
C GLN A 228 5.15 5.50 -18.30
N GLN A 229 4.01 6.11 -18.63
CA GLN A 229 4.05 7.24 -19.54
C GLN A 229 4.91 8.26 -18.80
N LEU A 230 6.24 8.13 -18.96
CA LEU A 230 7.15 9.25 -18.83
C LEU A 230 6.44 10.43 -19.49
N PRO A 231 6.46 11.63 -18.89
CA PRO A 231 5.80 12.80 -19.47
C PRO A 231 6.16 12.83 -20.94
N VAL A 232 5.18 12.53 -21.79
CA VAL A 232 5.36 12.60 -23.23
C VAL A 232 5.59 14.07 -23.44
N CYS A 233 6.82 14.44 -23.75
CA CYS A 233 7.12 15.82 -24.09
C CYS A 233 6.11 16.21 -25.17
N GLN A 234 5.23 17.16 -24.85
CA GLN A 234 4.34 17.74 -25.84
C GLN A 234 5.20 18.66 -26.70
N CYS A 235 6.02 18.04 -27.55
CA CYS A 235 6.72 18.71 -28.62
C CYS A 235 5.69 18.91 -29.74
N GLY A 236 5.57 20.15 -30.21
CA GLY A 236 4.50 20.60 -31.10
C GLY A 236 4.99 21.59 -32.13
#